data_AF-A0A6I9NVG9-F1
#
_entry.id   AF-A0A6I9NVG9-F1
#
_cell.length_a   1.000
_cell.length_b   1.000
_cell.length_c   1.000
_cell.angle_alpha   90.00
_cell.angle_beta   90.00
_cell.angle_gamma   90.00
#
_symmetry.space_group_name_H-M   'P 1'
#
loop_
_entity.id
_entity.type
_entity.pdbx_description
1 polymer ?
#
loop_
_entity_poly.entity_id
_entity_poly.type
_entity_poly.pdbx_seq_one_letter_code
_entity_poly.pdbx_strand_id
1 'polypeptide(L)'
;MSFSTYTARRKLNRLRRSACQLFTSEAMVKAIQKLEIEVEAKRLLVRKDRHLWKDIGERRKVLNWLISYNPLWLRIGLETIFGELISLESNSDALGLAMFILQRLLWNPDIAAQFRHAKVPNLYKD
;
A
#
# COMPACT_ATOMS: atom_id res chain seq x y z
N MET A 1 -27.58 8.66 10.23
CA MET A 1 -26.98 7.32 10.02
C MET A 1 -28.03 6.27 10.27
N SER A 2 -28.20 5.28 9.38
CA SER A 2 -29.13 4.16 9.63
C SER A 2 -28.49 3.09 10.52
N PHE A 3 -29.31 2.28 11.20
CA PHE A 3 -28.82 1.16 12.02
C PHE A 3 -27.92 0.19 11.22
N SER A 4 -28.27 -0.06 9.95
CA SER A 4 -27.45 -0.86 9.02
C SER A 4 -26.06 -0.26 8.81
N THR A 5 -25.95 1.05 8.53
CA THR A 5 -24.66 1.71 8.35
C THR A 5 -23.79 1.67 9.62
N TYR A 6 -24.40 1.80 10.80
CA TYR A 6 -23.70 1.69 12.08
C TYR A 6 -23.14 0.27 12.31
N THR A 7 -23.97 -0.75 12.11
CA THR A 7 -23.54 -2.15 12.30
C THR A 7 -22.44 -2.55 11.31
N ALA A 8 -22.52 -2.11 10.06
CA ALA A 8 -21.47 -2.31 9.06
C ALA A 8 -20.14 -1.65 9.49
N ARG A 9 -20.19 -0.40 9.96
CA ARG A 9 -19.00 0.31 10.46
C ARG A 9 -18.40 -0.36 11.69
N ARG A 10 -19.22 -0.85 12.61
CA ARG A 10 -18.78 -1.59 13.80
C ARG A 10 -18.07 -2.90 13.41
N LYS A 11 -18.62 -3.67 12.47
CA LYS A 11 -17.99 -4.89 11.95
C LYS A 11 -16.64 -4.59 11.29
N LEU A 12 -16.57 -3.54 10.47
CA LEU A 12 -15.33 -3.13 9.82
C LEU A 12 -14.25 -2.71 10.83
N ASN A 13 -14.61 -1.94 11.85
CA ASN A 13 -13.66 -1.55 12.90
C ASN A 13 -13.16 -2.75 13.72
N ARG A 14 -14.00 -3.77 13.94
CA ARG A 14 -13.57 -5.02 14.58
C ARG A 14 -12.53 -5.73 13.71
N LEU A 15 -12.77 -5.80 12.40
CA LEU A 15 -11.83 -6.41 11.44
C LEU A 15 -10.49 -5.68 11.42
N ARG A 16 -10.49 -4.34 11.40
CA ARG A 16 -9.26 -3.52 11.51
C ARG A 16 -8.43 -3.87 12.74
N ARG A 17 -9.08 -3.94 13.91
CA ARG A 17 -8.39 -4.27 15.17
C ARG A 17 -7.75 -5.66 15.11
N SER A 18 -8.49 -6.65 14.60
CA SER A 18 -7.96 -8.00 14.43
C SER A 18 -6.80 -8.05 13.44
N ALA A 19 -6.85 -7.28 12.35
CA ALA A 19 -5.76 -7.18 11.39
C ALA A 19 -4.51 -6.55 12.00
N CYS A 20 -4.65 -5.45 12.75
CA CYS A 20 -3.54 -4.85 13.50
C CYS A 20 -2.92 -5.84 14.49
N GLN A 21 -3.74 -6.55 15.28
CA GLN A 21 -3.26 -7.55 16.23
C GLN A 21 -2.47 -8.68 15.55
N LEU A 22 -2.95 -9.15 14.39
CA LEU A 22 -2.25 -10.16 13.60
C LEU A 22 -0.93 -9.61 13.06
N PHE A 23 -0.93 -8.38 12.54
CA PHE A 23 0.25 -7.74 11.97
C PHE A 23 1.35 -7.50 13.02
N THR A 24 0.96 -7.20 14.26
CA THR A 24 1.87 -7.03 15.39
C THR A 24 2.15 -8.32 16.17
N SER A 25 1.65 -9.47 15.70
CA SER A 25 1.91 -10.75 16.37
C SER A 25 3.39 -11.13 16.28
N GLU A 26 3.90 -11.85 17.28
CA GLU A 26 5.32 -12.25 17.33
C GLU A 26 5.78 -12.99 16.08
N ALA A 27 4.93 -13.87 15.53
CA ALA A 27 5.23 -14.61 14.31
C ALA A 27 5.37 -13.68 13.10
N MET A 28 4.46 -12.70 12.96
CA MET A 28 4.51 -11.75 11.86
C MET A 28 5.71 -10.80 11.98
N VAL A 29 5.98 -10.30 13.17
CA VAL A 29 7.14 -9.43 13.43
C VAL A 29 8.45 -10.15 13.09
N LYS A 30 8.61 -11.41 13.50
CA LYS A 30 9.79 -12.21 13.12
C LYS A 30 9.89 -12.43 11.61
N ALA A 31 8.77 -12.58 10.90
CA ALA A 31 8.77 -12.71 9.44
C ALA A 31 9.17 -11.40 8.75
N ILE A 32 8.65 -10.26 9.21
CA ILE A 32 8.99 -8.93 8.71
C ILE A 32 10.47 -8.64 8.92
N GLN A 33 11.00 -8.89 10.12
CA GLN A 33 12.43 -8.69 10.41
C GLN A 33 13.34 -9.52 9.49
N LYS A 34 12.97 -10.77 9.22
CA LYS A 34 13.72 -11.60 8.26
C LYS A 34 13.67 -11.00 6.86
N LEU A 35 12.50 -10.55 6.41
CA LEU A 35 12.36 -9.88 5.12
C LEU A 35 13.22 -8.63 5.02
N GLU A 36 13.24 -7.79 6.06
CA GLU A 36 14.07 -6.58 6.11
C GLU A 36 15.57 -6.91 5.97
N ILE A 37 16.06 -7.96 6.64
CA ILE A 37 17.45 -8.41 6.52
C ILE A 37 17.78 -8.84 5.08
N GLU A 38 16.86 -9.56 4.42
CA GLU A 38 17.03 -10.00 3.04
C GLU A 38 17.02 -8.83 2.04
N VAL A 39 16.19 -7.81 2.30
CA VAL A 39 16.12 -6.57 1.51
C VAL A 39 17.40 -5.75 1.67
N GLU A 40 17.86 -5.54 2.90
CA GLU A 40 19.09 -4.79 3.20
C GLU A 40 20.33 -5.48 2.61
N ALA A 41 20.38 -6.81 2.69
CA ALA A 41 21.43 -7.61 2.06
C ALA A 41 21.33 -7.67 0.51
N LYS A 42 20.35 -6.99 -0.09
CA LYS A 42 20.08 -6.96 -1.54
C LYS A 42 19.87 -8.36 -2.14
N ARG A 43 19.36 -9.30 -1.34
CA ARG A 43 18.90 -10.62 -1.83
C ARG A 43 17.46 -10.54 -2.33
N LEU A 44 16.66 -9.64 -1.75
CA LEU A 44 15.36 -9.23 -2.27
C LEU A 44 15.44 -7.78 -2.74
N LEU A 45 15.35 -7.56 -4.04
CA LEU A 45 15.32 -6.22 -4.62
C LEU A 45 14.34 -6.14 -5.80
N VAL A 46 13.84 -4.94 -6.07
CA VAL A 46 13.17 -4.64 -7.33
C VAL A 46 14.20 -4.76 -8.45
N ARG A 47 13.82 -5.48 -9.51
CA ARG A 47 14.64 -5.67 -10.70
C ARG A 47 15.13 -4.33 -11.27
N LYS A 48 16.44 -4.22 -11.53
CA LYS A 48 17.08 -2.97 -12.01
C LYS A 48 16.58 -2.52 -13.38
N ASP A 49 16.16 -3.45 -14.22
CA ASP A 49 15.58 -3.18 -15.55
C ASP A 49 14.10 -2.75 -15.50
N ARG A 50 13.48 -2.78 -14.31
CA ARG A 50 12.07 -2.40 -14.10
C ARG A 50 11.98 -1.12 -13.29
N HIS A 51 11.93 0.01 -13.97
CA HIS A 51 11.80 1.32 -13.35
C HIS A 51 10.32 1.64 -13.05
N LEU A 52 9.78 1.10 -11.95
CA LEU A 52 8.37 1.31 -11.53
C LEU A 52 7.96 2.80 -11.42
N TRP A 53 8.93 3.69 -11.20
CA TRP A 53 8.69 5.12 -11.09
C TRP A 53 8.74 5.87 -12.44
N LYS A 54 9.51 5.39 -13.42
CA LYS A 54 9.59 5.96 -14.79
C LYS A 54 8.50 5.36 -15.70
N ASP A 55 8.25 4.06 -15.55
CA ASP A 55 7.41 3.29 -16.47
C ASP A 55 5.98 3.20 -15.96
N ILE A 56 5.11 4.03 -16.57
CA ILE A 56 3.67 4.06 -16.30
C ILE A 56 3.01 2.71 -16.60
N GLY A 57 3.50 1.97 -17.61
CA GLY A 57 3.01 0.66 -17.99
C GLY A 57 3.28 -0.39 -16.91
N GLU A 58 4.51 -0.44 -16.40
CA GLU A 58 4.86 -1.34 -15.28
C GLU A 58 4.10 -0.97 -14.00
N ARG A 59 3.96 0.32 -13.71
CA ARG A 59 3.15 0.79 -12.57
C ARG A 59 1.69 0.38 -12.69
N ARG A 60 1.11 0.47 -13.90
CA ARG A 60 -0.26 0.00 -14.19
C ARG A 60 -0.38 -1.51 -14.03
N LYS A 61 0.63 -2.30 -14.42
CA LYS A 61 0.62 -3.76 -14.20
C LYS A 61 0.55 -4.11 -12.71
N VAL A 62 1.40 -3.47 -11.89
CA VAL A 62 1.38 -3.67 -10.43
C VAL A 62 0.03 -3.26 -9.83
N LEU A 63 -0.51 -2.11 -10.24
CA LEU A 63 -1.83 -1.66 -9.81
C LEU A 63 -2.92 -2.70 -10.15
N ASN A 64 -2.92 -3.21 -11.37
CA ASN A 64 -3.92 -4.20 -11.81
C ASN A 64 -3.81 -5.50 -11.00
N TRP A 65 -2.59 -5.96 -10.69
CA TRP A 65 -2.40 -7.12 -9.81
C TRP A 65 -2.98 -6.88 -8.42
N LEU A 66 -2.74 -5.70 -7.84
CA LEU A 66 -3.24 -5.36 -6.50
C LEU A 66 -4.76 -5.22 -6.47
N ILE A 67 -5.38 -4.61 -7.49
CA ILE A 67 -6.84 -4.46 -7.56
C ILE A 67 -7.56 -5.78 -7.90
N SER A 68 -6.84 -6.78 -8.39
CA SER A 68 -7.41 -8.12 -8.63
C SER A 68 -7.75 -8.87 -7.33
N TYR A 69 -7.26 -8.39 -6.17
CA TYR A 69 -7.67 -8.93 -4.88
C TYR A 69 -9.09 -8.51 -4.50
N ASN A 70 -9.69 -9.21 -3.54
CA ASN A 70 -10.95 -8.78 -2.94
C ASN A 70 -10.79 -7.35 -2.34
N PRO A 71 -11.62 -6.37 -2.73
CA PRO A 71 -11.48 -4.98 -2.28
C PRO A 71 -11.48 -4.78 -0.76
N LEU A 72 -12.27 -5.57 -0.01
CA LEU A 72 -12.30 -5.47 1.45
C LEU A 72 -10.97 -5.93 2.07
N TRP A 73 -10.40 -7.02 1.58
CA TRP A 73 -9.12 -7.53 2.07
C TRP A 73 -7.98 -6.58 1.73
N LEU A 74 -7.98 -6.06 0.49
CA LEU A 74 -7.01 -5.07 0.06
C LEU A 74 -7.08 -3.81 0.92
N ARG A 75 -8.29 -3.30 1.19
CA ARG A 75 -8.50 -2.16 2.09
C ARG A 75 -7.88 -2.41 3.46
N ILE A 76 -8.24 -3.52 4.10
CA ILE A 76 -7.76 -3.83 5.46
C ILE A 76 -6.23 -3.99 5.48
N GLY A 77 -5.66 -4.64 4.46
CA GLY A 77 -4.20 -4.78 4.34
C GLY A 77 -3.51 -3.43 4.23
N LEU A 78 -3.98 -2.55 3.35
CA LEU A 78 -3.42 -1.21 3.17
C LEU A 78 -3.58 -0.35 4.44
N GLU A 79 -4.77 -0.33 5.06
CA GLU A 79 -5.00 0.42 6.30
C GLU A 79 -4.09 -0.08 7.44
N THR A 80 -3.84 -1.38 7.51
CA THR A 80 -2.97 -1.98 8.53
C THR A 80 -1.50 -1.65 8.30
N ILE A 81 -1.01 -1.72 7.06
CA ILE A 81 0.40 -1.46 6.71
C ILE A 81 0.72 0.03 6.85
N PHE A 82 -0.17 0.91 6.38
CA PHE A 82 0.07 2.36 6.39
C PHE A 82 -0.37 3.04 7.70
N GLY A 83 -1.14 2.37 8.55
CA GLY A 83 -1.68 2.96 9.78
C GLY A 83 -2.71 4.06 9.53
N GLU A 84 -3.32 4.10 8.35
CA GLU A 84 -4.23 5.15 7.89
C GLU A 84 -5.61 4.57 7.59
N LEU A 85 -6.67 5.33 7.83
CA LEU A 85 -8.03 4.94 7.43
C LEU A 85 -8.31 5.40 6.02
N ILE A 86 -8.60 4.45 5.12
CA ILE A 86 -8.96 4.78 3.74
C ILE A 86 -10.45 5.13 3.72
N SER A 87 -10.75 6.38 3.38
CA SER A 87 -12.13 6.85 3.22
C SER A 87 -12.65 6.40 1.87
N LEU A 88 -13.48 5.35 1.87
CA LEU A 88 -14.14 4.80 0.70
C LEU A 88 -15.65 5.00 0.81
N GLU A 89 -16.31 5.21 -0.32
CA GLU A 89 -17.78 5.32 -0.37
C GLU A 89 -18.45 3.97 -0.06
N SER A 90 -17.82 2.87 -0.48
CA SER A 90 -18.27 1.50 -0.24
C SER A 90 -17.10 0.53 -0.12
N ASN A 91 -17.35 -0.70 0.36
CA ASN A 91 -16.32 -1.74 0.37
C ASN A 91 -15.98 -2.28 -1.04
N SER A 92 -16.73 -1.89 -2.08
CA SER A 92 -16.47 -2.22 -3.49
C SER A 92 -15.84 -1.06 -4.26
N ASP A 93 -15.44 0.00 -3.57
CA ASP A 93 -14.84 1.19 -4.17
C ASP A 93 -13.41 0.92 -4.64
N ALA A 94 -13.30 0.29 -5.82
CA ALA A 94 -12.04 -0.02 -6.46
C ALA A 94 -11.29 1.25 -6.90
N LEU A 95 -12.00 2.33 -7.23
CA LEU A 95 -11.40 3.59 -7.64
C LEU A 95 -10.66 4.26 -6.48
N GLY A 96 -11.30 4.34 -5.31
CA GLY A 96 -10.67 4.88 -4.10
C GLY A 96 -9.43 4.08 -3.69
N LEU A 97 -9.50 2.74 -3.79
CA LEU A 97 -8.33 1.87 -3.57
C LEU A 97 -7.23 2.11 -4.61
N ALA A 98 -7.60 2.25 -5.89
CA ALA A 98 -6.65 2.54 -6.96
C ALA A 98 -5.89 3.84 -6.72
N MET A 99 -6.62 4.89 -6.34
CA MET A 99 -6.07 6.21 -6.02
C MET A 99 -5.11 6.12 -4.85
N PHE A 100 -5.48 5.42 -3.76
CA PHE A 100 -4.60 5.23 -2.62
C PHE A 100 -3.31 4.48 -3.02
N ILE A 101 -3.42 3.39 -3.76
CA ILE A 101 -2.27 2.60 -4.22
C ILE A 101 -1.35 3.46 -5.09
N LEU A 102 -1.91 4.22 -6.03
CA LEU A 102 -1.10 5.08 -6.88
C LEU A 102 -0.42 6.19 -6.07
N GLN A 103 -1.11 6.86 -5.17
CA GLN A 103 -0.61 8.06 -4.51
C GLN A 103 0.25 7.80 -3.27
N ARG A 104 0.07 6.66 -2.60
CA ARG A 104 0.77 6.32 -1.33
C ARG A 104 1.69 5.11 -1.45
N LEU A 105 1.31 4.07 -2.19
CA LEU A 105 2.12 2.84 -2.31
C LEU A 105 3.14 2.92 -3.43
N LEU A 106 2.69 3.24 -4.64
CA LEU A 106 3.52 3.30 -5.85
C LEU A 106 4.13 4.69 -6.08
N TRP A 107 3.88 5.61 -5.16
CA TRP A 107 4.45 6.95 -5.15
C TRP A 107 4.64 7.43 -3.73
N ASN A 108 5.78 8.07 -3.47
CA ASN A 108 6.03 8.74 -2.22
C ASN A 108 6.64 10.12 -2.52
N PRO A 109 5.98 11.23 -2.12
CA PRO A 109 6.46 12.57 -2.41
C PRO A 109 7.75 12.93 -1.67
N ASP A 110 7.99 12.36 -0.49
CA ASP A 110 9.18 12.64 0.32
C ASP A 110 10.42 12.01 -0.33
N ILE A 111 10.29 10.75 -0.78
CA ILE A 111 11.33 10.08 -1.56
C ILE A 111 11.54 10.82 -2.89
N ALA A 112 10.46 11.17 -3.58
CA ALA A 112 10.57 11.94 -4.82
C ALA A 112 11.31 13.28 -4.59
N ALA A 113 11.02 14.00 -3.52
CA ALA A 113 11.69 15.26 -3.18
C ALA A 113 13.19 15.05 -2.89
N GLN A 114 13.55 14.00 -2.15
CA GLN A 114 14.93 13.66 -1.82
C GLN A 114 15.78 13.34 -3.06
N PHE A 115 15.20 12.64 -4.04
CA PHE A 115 15.90 12.18 -5.24
C PHE A 115 15.69 13.07 -6.47
N ARG A 116 14.95 14.18 -6.36
CA ARG A 116 14.69 15.08 -7.50
C ARG A 116 15.97 15.75 -8.00
N HIS A 117 16.07 15.90 -9.31
CA HIS A 117 17.10 16.71 -9.96
C HIS A 117 16.84 18.20 -9.68
N ALA A 118 17.89 18.97 -9.35
CA ALA A 118 17.75 20.34 -8.87
C ALA A 118 17.12 21.30 -9.89
N LYS A 119 17.36 21.07 -11.19
CA LYS A 119 16.96 21.99 -12.28
C LYS A 119 15.89 21.45 -13.22
N VAL A 120 15.65 20.13 -13.20
CA VAL A 120 14.75 19.49 -14.18
C VAL A 120 13.56 18.90 -13.42
N PRO A 121 12.33 19.42 -13.64
CA PRO A 121 11.14 18.87 -13.04
C PRO A 121 10.96 17.39 -13.41
N ASN A 122 10.54 16.57 -12.45
CA ASN A 122 10.23 15.14 -12.62
C ASN A 122 11.39 14.26 -13.13
N LEU A 123 12.62 14.78 -13.16
CA LEU A 123 13.82 13.98 -13.31
C LEU A 123 14.31 13.60 -11.92
N TYR A 124 14.54 12.32 -11.69
CA TYR A 124 15.07 11.81 -10.41
C TYR A 124 16.43 11.16 -10.65
N LYS A 125 17.33 11.31 -9.68
CA LYS A 125 18.65 10.70 -9.67
C LYS A 125 18.49 9.19 -9.53
N ASP A 126 19.34 8.43 -10.24
CA ASP A 126 19.40 6.96 -10.13
C ASP A 126 20.08 6.51 -8.83
#